data_AF-A0A7Y8I415-F1
#
_entry.id   AF-A0A7Y8I415-F1
#
_cell.length_a   1.000
_cell.length_b   1.000
_cell.length_c   1.000
_cell.angle_alpha   90.00
_cell.angle_beta   90.00
_cell.angle_gamma   90.00
#
_symmetry.space_group_name_H-M   'P 1'
#
loop_
_entity.id
_entity.type
_entity.pdbx_description
1 polymer ?
#
loop_
_entity_poly.entity_id
_entity_poly.type
_entity_poly.pdbx_seq_one_letter_code
_entity_poly.pdbx_strand_id
1 'polypeptide(L)' 'MLIRKLALHAKGGFMAVAVNGQDAEVVNAVGWPGQVDAYRVEFRVPPGMVAGTASVQLSAAWIAGTAVRIAVQ' A
#
# COMPACT_ATOMS: atom_id res chain seq x y z
N MET A 1 24.98 -11.42 -12.06
CA MET A 1 23.73 -12.06 -11.56
C MET A 1 22.68 -10.96 -11.49
N LEU A 2 21.66 -11.05 -12.34
CA LEU A 2 20.77 -9.95 -12.72
C LEU A 2 19.65 -9.78 -11.68
N ILE A 3 19.65 -8.68 -10.90
CA ILE A 3 18.52 -8.32 -10.03
C ILE A 3 17.41 -7.80 -10.93
N ARG A 4 16.45 -8.67 -11.28
CA ARG A 4 15.25 -8.25 -12.00
C ARG A 4 14.44 -7.34 -11.10
N LYS A 5 14.32 -6.08 -11.51
CA LYS A 5 13.34 -5.11 -11.02
C LYS A 5 11.94 -5.73 -11.16
N LEU A 6 11.40 -6.24 -10.07
CA LEU A 6 10.02 -6.72 -10.00
C LEU A 6 9.10 -5.50 -9.97
N ALA A 7 8.87 -4.91 -11.13
CA ALA A 7 7.74 -4.01 -11.33
C ALA A 7 6.47 -4.88 -11.39
N LEU A 8 5.90 -5.19 -10.22
CA LEU A 8 4.58 -5.79 -10.12
C LEU A 8 3.55 -4.80 -10.67
N HIS A 9 3.12 -5.00 -11.92
CA HIS A 9 1.85 -4.46 -12.40
C HIS A 9 0.73 -5.25 -11.68
N ALA A 10 0.14 -4.59 -10.68
CA ALA A 10 -0.84 -5.18 -9.79
C ALA A 10 -2.18 -5.44 -10.50
N LYS A 11 -2.47 -6.72 -10.73
CA LYS A 11 -3.80 -7.31 -10.53
C LYS A 11 -3.60 -8.65 -9.81
N GLY A 12 -3.35 -8.57 -8.49
CA GLY A 12 -3.09 -9.73 -7.63
C GLY A 12 -1.74 -9.72 -6.88
N GLY A 13 -1.25 -8.54 -6.46
CA GLY A 13 -0.01 -8.45 -5.68
C GLY A 13 -0.21 -8.80 -4.20
N PHE A 14 0.85 -9.29 -3.53
CA PHE A 14 0.86 -9.60 -2.09
C PHE A 14 0.61 -8.37 -1.18
N MET A 15 0.50 -7.15 -1.74
CA MET A 15 0.28 -5.92 -0.98
C MET A 15 -1.03 -5.26 -1.38
N ALA A 16 -1.82 -4.86 -0.40
CA ALA A 16 -3.07 -4.12 -0.58
C ALA A 16 -3.15 -2.97 0.42
N VAL A 17 -3.78 -1.87 0.02
CA VAL A 17 -4.03 -0.71 0.88
C VAL A 17 -5.53 -0.46 0.93
N ALA A 18 -6.06 -0.24 2.14
CA ALA A 18 -7.41 0.23 2.36
C ALA A 18 -7.38 1.62 3.03
N VAL A 19 -8.22 2.54 2.56
CA VAL A 19 -8.43 3.87 3.16
C VAL A 19 -9.87 3.94 3.65
N ASN A 20 -10.08 4.11 4.96
CA ASN A 20 -11.38 4.00 5.63
C ASN A 20 -12.13 2.70 5.29
N GLY A 21 -11.40 1.60 5.11
CA GLY A 21 -11.96 0.29 4.72
C GLY A 21 -12.29 0.14 3.24
N GLN A 22 -12.06 1.17 2.42
CA GLN A 22 -12.23 1.11 0.97
C GLN A 22 -10.89 0.79 0.28
N ASP A 23 -10.91 -0.13 -0.67
CA ASP A 23 -9.71 -0.48 -1.44
C ASP A 23 -9.13 0.73 -2.18
N ALA A 24 -7.82 0.90 -2.04
CA ALA A 24 -7.05 1.93 -2.72
C ALA A 24 -6.20 1.35 -3.86
N GLU A 25 -6.04 2.12 -4.92
CA GLU A 25 -5.15 1.78 -6.02
C GLU A 25 -3.69 1.83 -5.53
N VAL A 26 -3.00 0.70 -5.55
CA VAL A 26 -1.54 0.64 -5.31
C VAL A 26 -0.83 0.98 -6.61
N VAL A 27 -0.14 2.11 -6.62
CA VAL A 27 0.61 2.64 -7.77
C VAL A 27 2.01 2.03 -7.83
N ASN A 28 2.64 1.83 -6.68
CA ASN A 28 3.98 1.25 -6.57
C ASN A 28 4.13 0.49 -5.25
N ALA A 29 4.90 -0.60 -5.28
CA ALA A 29 5.24 -1.40 -4.11
C ALA A 29 6.67 -1.93 -4.27
N VAL A 30 7.59 -1.47 -3.41
CA VAL A 30 9.02 -1.79 -3.50
C VAL A 30 9.53 -2.26 -2.15
N GLY A 31 10.35 -3.31 -2.16
CA GLY A 31 11.21 -3.72 -1.06
C GLY A 31 12.68 -3.59 -1.43
N TRP A 32 13.57 -3.65 -0.42
CA TRP A 32 15.03 -3.54 -0.63
C TRP A 32 15.76 -4.83 -0.23
N PRO A 33 16.81 -5.23 -0.96
CA PRO A 33 17.63 -6.38 -0.59
C PRO A 33 18.19 -6.25 0.82
N GLY A 34 18.15 -7.35 1.58
CA GLY A 34 18.66 -7.40 2.95
C GLY A 34 17.75 -6.75 4.00
N GLN A 35 16.61 -6.17 3.61
CA GLN A 35 15.62 -5.69 4.56
C GLN A 35 14.44 -6.66 4.66
N VAL A 36 14.00 -6.90 5.89
CA VAL A 36 12.84 -7.74 6.23
C VAL A 36 11.75 -6.80 6.74
N ASP A 37 10.51 -7.04 6.31
CA ASP A 37 9.33 -6.24 6.66
C ASP A 37 9.43 -4.73 6.39
N ALA A 38 10.33 -4.34 5.48
CA ALA A 38 10.52 -2.97 5.05
C ALA A 38 10.06 -2.80 3.60
N TYR A 39 9.00 -2.01 3.42
CA TYR A 39 8.38 -1.76 2.13
C TYR A 39 8.08 -0.28 1.96
N ARG A 40 8.17 0.23 0.74
CA ARG A 40 7.57 1.51 0.34
C ARG A 40 6.41 1.24 -0.59
N VAL A 41 5.25 1.77 -0.21
CA VAL A 41 4.01 1.66 -0.97
C VAL A 41 3.54 3.05 -1.34
N GLU A 42 3.30 3.26 -2.63
CA GLU A 42 2.65 4.46 -3.15
C GLU A 42 1.25 4.04 -3.57
N PHE A 43 0.23 4.74 -3.06
CA PHE A 43 -1.17 4.44 -3.33
C PHE A 43 -1.94 5.72 -3.59
N ARG A 44 -3.08 5.61 -4.26
CA ARG A 44 -3.99 6.72 -4.52
C ARG A 44 -5.16 6.68 -3.54
N VAL A 45 -5.42 7.81 -2.86
CA VAL A 45 -6.61 7.96 -2.01
C VAL A 45 -7.86 7.75 -2.88
N PRO A 46 -8.83 6.92 -2.45
CA PRO A 46 -10.04 6.68 -3.21
C PRO A 46 -10.82 7.99 -3.49
N PRO A 47 -11.46 8.11 -4.66
CA PRO A 47 -12.27 9.29 -4.98
C PRO A 47 -13.49 9.37 -4.04
N GLY A 48 -13.91 10.60 -3.74
CA GLY A 48 -15.06 10.85 -2.85
C GLY A 48 -14.74 10.77 -1.35
N MET A 49 -13.47 10.64 -0.98
CA MET A 49 -13.03 10.75 0.42
C MET A 49 -13.28 12.18 0.93
N VAL A 50 -13.94 12.30 2.08
CA VAL A 50 -14.16 13.60 2.74
C VAL A 50 -12.85 14.09 3.34
N ALA A 51 -12.55 15.38 3.16
CA ALA A 51 -11.40 16.02 3.78
C ALA A 51 -11.43 15.86 5.32
N GLY A 52 -10.28 15.57 5.91
CA GLY A 52 -10.16 15.30 7.34
C GLY A 52 -9.14 14.22 7.66
N THR A 53 -9.44 13.39 8.67
CA THR A 53 -8.56 12.27 9.06
C THR A 53 -9.07 10.97 8.46
N ALA A 54 -8.21 10.28 7.72
CA ALA A 54 -8.48 8.96 7.17
C ALA A 54 -7.62 7.89 7.84
N SER A 55 -8.20 6.72 8.04
CA SER A 55 -7.50 5.50 8.46
C SER A 55 -6.93 4.80 7.24
N VAL A 56 -5.63 4.53 7.23
CA VAL A 56 -4.93 3.77 6.19
C VAL A 56 -4.47 2.45 6.80
N GLN A 57 -4.80 1.35 6.14
CA GLN A 57 -4.39 0.01 6.53
C GLN A 57 -3.65 -0.66 5.38
N LEU A 58 -2.44 -1.12 5.66
CA LEU A 58 -1.64 -1.91 4.73
C LEU A 58 -1.81 -3.40 5.07
N SER A 59 -2.05 -4.21 4.06
CA SER A 59 -2.04 -5.68 4.16
C SER A 59 -0.90 -6.24 3.33
N ALA A 60 -0.11 -7.15 3.89
CA ALA A 60 0.99 -7.83 3.23
C ALA A 60 0.83 -9.34 3.36
N ALA A 61 0.96 -10.08 2.26
CA ALA A 61 0.64 -11.50 2.17
C ALA A 61 -0.70 -11.84 2.85
N TRP A 62 -1.73 -11.03 2.60
CA TRP A 62 -3.08 -11.14 3.19
C TRP A 62 -3.17 -10.95 4.71
N ILE A 63 -2.10 -10.51 5.36
CA ILE A 63 -2.10 -10.16 6.78
C ILE A 63 -2.29 -8.65 6.90
N ALA A 64 -3.41 -8.24 7.50
CA ALA A 64 -3.71 -6.83 7.74
C ALA A 64 -2.85 -6.28 8.90
N GLY A 65 -2.12 -5.20 8.62
CA GLY A 65 -1.35 -4.48 9.62
C GLY A 65 -2.20 -3.55 10.49
N THR A 66 -1.53 -2.87 11.41
CA THR A 66 -2.16 -1.83 12.22
C THR A 66 -2.57 -0.64 11.35
N ALA A 67 -3.78 -0.13 11.56
CA ALA A 67 -4.25 1.07 10.91
C ALA A 67 -3.51 2.32 11.43
N VAL A 68 -3.05 3.16 10.51
CA VAL A 68 -2.44 4.46 10.79
C VAL A 68 -3.37 5.59 10.33
N ARG A 69 -3.27 6.77 10.93
CA ARG A 69 -4.12 7.92 10.57
C ARG A 69 -3.32 8.98 9.83
N ILE A 70 -3.88 9.47 8.72
CA ILE A 70 -3.30 10.56 7.93
C ILE A 70 -4.34 11.65 7.67
N ALA A 71 -3.88 12.86 7.39
CA ALA A 71 -4.73 13.91 6.84
C ALA A 71 -4.97 13.67 5.35
N VAL A 72 -6.20 13.88 4.89
CA VAL A 72 -6.61 13.86 3.48
C VAL A 72 -7.38 15.14 3.16
N GLN A 73 -7.26 15.63 1.93
CA GLN A 73 -7.85 16.89 1.46
C GLN A 73 -8.52 16.69 0.12
#